data_AF-A0A357TCS0-F1
#
_entry.id   AF-A0A357TCS0-F1
#
_cell.length_a   1.000
_cell.length_b   1.000
_cell.length_c   1.000
_cell.angle_alpha   90.00
_cell.angle_beta   90.00
_cell.angle_gamma   90.00
#
_symmetry.space_group_name_H-M   'P 1'
#
loop_
_entity.id
_entity.type
_entity.pdbx_description
1 polymer ?
#
loop_
_entity_poly.entity_id
_entity_poly.type
_entity_poly.pdbx_seq_one_letter_code
_entity_poly.pdbx_strand_id
1 'polypeptide(L)'
;MDAVAAGLIAAAASFLLNKAMIRMFGNIALTTVIPIFEEGFKSLIPVLMGTSILLSHITFGIAESVYEVFTSSGKRAGLGAMVSFLSHCFLGILTVILINTTKSLMLSIIGAAFLHILWNRMVAGVYTR
;
A
#
# COMPACT_ATOMS: atom_id res chain seq x y z
N MET A 1 -19.29 0.28 -10.42
CA MET A 1 -18.45 -0.85 -9.96
C MET A 1 -17.94 -0.52 -8.56
N ASP A 2 -17.83 -1.52 -7.68
CA ASP A 2 -17.62 -1.32 -6.24
C ASP A 2 -16.13 -1.08 -5.90
N ALA A 3 -15.82 0.07 -5.30
CA ALA A 3 -14.47 0.45 -4.88
C ALA A 3 -13.96 -0.42 -3.72
N VAL A 4 -14.87 -0.92 -2.87
CA VAL A 4 -14.53 -1.82 -1.78
C VAL A 4 -14.01 -3.14 -2.35
N ALA A 5 -14.73 -3.69 -3.34
CA ALA A 5 -14.28 -4.89 -4.04
C ALA A 5 -12.90 -4.69 -4.69
N ALA A 6 -12.67 -3.56 -5.38
CA ALA A 6 -11.37 -3.25 -5.98
C ALA A 6 -10.23 -3.20 -4.94
N GLY A 7 -10.46 -2.54 -3.81
CA GLY A 7 -9.47 -2.45 -2.73
C GLY A 7 -9.16 -3.81 -2.08
N LEU A 8 -10.18 -4.66 -1.89
CA LEU A 8 -9.99 -6.02 -1.36
C LEU A 8 -9.26 -6.93 -2.35
N ILE A 9 -9.55 -6.82 -3.66
CA ILE A 9 -8.83 -7.57 -4.70
C ILE A 9 -7.37 -7.11 -4.74
N ALA A 10 -7.11 -5.80 -4.66
CA ALA A 10 -5.76 -5.27 -4.56
C ALA A 10 -5.02 -5.81 -3.33
N ALA A 11 -5.67 -5.82 -2.16
CA ALA A 11 -5.09 -6.35 -0.92
C ALA A 11 -4.75 -7.85 -1.04
N ALA A 12 -5.67 -8.65 -1.60
CA ALA A 12 -5.44 -10.07 -1.82
C ALA A 12 -4.27 -10.32 -2.80
N ALA A 13 -4.21 -9.57 -3.90
CA ALA A 13 -3.14 -9.66 -4.89
C ALA A 13 -1.79 -9.29 -4.29
N SER A 14 -1.72 -8.16 -3.57
CA SER A 14 -0.52 -7.74 -2.85
C SER A 14 -0.09 -8.77 -1.83
N PHE A 15 -1.00 -9.32 -1.02
CA PHE A 15 -0.65 -10.31 0.00
C PHE A 15 0.02 -11.56 -0.59
N LEU A 16 -0.51 -12.09 -1.70
CA LEU A 16 0.07 -13.25 -2.40
C LEU A 16 1.45 -12.92 -2.96
N LEU A 17 1.59 -11.75 -3.58
CA LEU A 17 2.86 -11.33 -4.17
C LEU A 17 3.90 -11.00 -3.10
N ASN A 18 3.52 -10.33 -2.01
CA ASN A 18 4.37 -9.99 -0.88
C ASN A 18 5.03 -11.24 -0.30
N LYS A 19 4.25 -12.32 -0.12
CA LYS A 19 4.79 -13.62 0.31
C LYS A 19 5.83 -14.18 -0.66
N ALA A 20 5.59 -14.07 -1.97
CA ALA A 20 6.56 -14.50 -2.98
C ALA A 20 7.83 -13.64 -2.95
N MET A 21 7.69 -12.31 -2.87
CA MET A 21 8.80 -11.37 -2.86
C MET A 21 9.67 -11.51 -1.61
N ILE A 22 9.07 -11.74 -0.44
CA ILE A 22 9.84 -12.01 0.80
C ILE A 22 10.64 -13.30 0.67
N ARG A 23 10.10 -14.35 0.03
CA ARG A 23 10.84 -15.60 -0.21
C ARG A 23 12.02 -15.41 -1.17
N MET A 24 11.87 -14.54 -2.17
CA MET A 24 12.90 -14.32 -3.20
C MET A 24 13.98 -13.33 -2.76
N PHE A 25 13.59 -12.25 -2.07
CA PHE A 25 14.46 -11.12 -1.77
C PHE A 25 14.66 -10.90 -0.26
N GLY A 26 13.99 -11.64 0.62
CA GLY A 26 14.10 -11.46 2.07
C GLY A 26 13.57 -10.12 2.55
N ASN A 27 14.16 -9.59 3.63
CA ASN A 27 13.66 -8.38 4.30
C ASN A 27 13.77 -7.10 3.46
N ILE A 28 14.64 -7.04 2.45
CA ILE A 28 14.69 -5.88 1.54
C ILE A 28 13.42 -5.78 0.69
N ALA A 29 12.68 -6.88 0.51
CA ALA A 29 11.39 -6.88 -0.17
C ALA A 29 10.41 -5.92 0.50
N LEU A 30 10.31 -5.97 1.85
CA LEU A 30 9.38 -5.18 2.67
C LEU A 30 9.56 -3.67 2.48
N THR A 31 10.80 -3.23 2.29
CA THR A 31 11.12 -1.80 2.21
C THR A 31 11.23 -1.27 0.80
N THR A 32 11.40 -2.12 -0.22
CA THR A 32 11.75 -1.67 -1.57
C THR A 32 10.90 -2.31 -2.67
N VAL A 33 10.75 -3.63 -2.69
CA VAL A 33 10.10 -4.35 -3.81
C VAL A 33 8.58 -4.34 -3.66
N ILE A 34 8.09 -4.67 -2.46
CA ILE A 34 6.66 -4.79 -2.15
C ILE A 34 5.89 -3.48 -2.45
N PRO A 35 6.36 -2.30 -1.98
CA PRO A 35 5.64 -1.04 -2.23
C PRO A 35 5.35 -0.75 -3.70
N ILE A 36 6.22 -1.16 -4.62
CA ILE A 36 6.04 -0.95 -6.06
C ILE A 36 4.79 -1.67 -6.55
N PHE A 37 4.62 -2.93 -6.16
CA PHE A 37 3.48 -3.73 -6.58
C PHE A 37 2.20 -3.32 -5.85
N GLU A 38 2.29 -2.91 -4.60
CA GLU A 38 1.14 -2.42 -3.85
C GLU A 38 0.54 -1.16 -4.47
N GLU A 39 1.36 -0.16 -4.78
CA GLU A 39 0.87 1.05 -5.47
C GLU A 39 0.35 0.71 -6.88
N GLY A 40 0.99 -0.25 -7.56
CA GLY A 40 0.53 -0.77 -8.83
C GLY A 40 -0.89 -1.36 -8.73
N PHE A 41 -1.11 -2.32 -7.83
CA PHE A 41 -2.42 -2.97 -7.67
C PHE A 41 -3.50 -2.01 -7.16
N LYS A 42 -3.19 -1.16 -6.18
CA LYS A 42 -4.14 -0.17 -5.64
C LYS A 42 -4.55 0.89 -6.65
N SER A 43 -3.80 1.06 -7.73
CA SER A 43 -4.09 2.05 -8.78
C SER A 43 -4.67 1.41 -10.05
N LEU A 44 -4.09 0.31 -10.52
CA LEU A 44 -4.49 -0.34 -11.77
C LEU A 44 -5.84 -1.04 -11.63
N ILE A 45 -6.08 -1.78 -10.54
CA ILE A 45 -7.33 -2.53 -10.34
C ILE A 45 -8.56 -1.61 -10.32
N PRO A 46 -8.61 -0.54 -9.52
CA PRO A 46 -9.77 0.35 -9.55
C PRO A 46 -9.94 1.07 -10.90
N VAL A 47 -8.86 1.34 -11.64
CA VAL A 47 -8.96 1.90 -13.00
C VAL A 47 -9.57 0.90 -13.97
N LEU A 48 -9.12 -0.36 -13.96
CA LEU A 48 -9.69 -1.43 -14.79
C LEU A 48 -11.15 -1.72 -14.45
N MET A 49 -11.51 -1.53 -13.17
CA MET A 49 -12.89 -1.65 -12.68
C MET A 49 -13.66 -0.32 -12.75
N GLY A 50 -13.16 0.73 -13.40
CA GLY A 50 -13.88 2.01 -13.53
C GLY A 50 -14.43 2.57 -12.20
N THR A 51 -13.66 2.47 -11.12
CA THR A 51 -14.06 2.88 -9.76
C THR A 51 -13.00 3.78 -9.10
N SER A 52 -13.26 4.22 -7.87
CA SER A 52 -12.43 5.22 -7.17
C SER A 52 -11.09 4.64 -6.69
N ILE A 53 -9.99 5.23 -7.18
CA ILE A 53 -8.62 4.94 -6.72
C ILE A 53 -8.45 5.26 -5.24
N LEU A 54 -8.98 6.39 -4.77
CA LEU A 54 -8.86 6.82 -3.38
C LEU A 54 -9.56 5.85 -2.43
N LEU A 55 -10.81 5.48 -2.75
CA LEU A 55 -11.56 4.54 -1.91
C LEU A 55 -10.91 3.15 -1.93
N SER A 56 -10.39 2.71 -3.07
CA SER A 56 -9.62 1.46 -3.17
C SER A 56 -8.36 1.48 -2.28
N HIS A 57 -7.64 2.60 -2.22
CA HIS A 57 -6.49 2.77 -1.32
C HIS A 57 -6.90 2.73 0.16
N ILE A 58 -8.01 3.37 0.51
CA ILE A 58 -8.54 3.35 1.88
C ILE A 58 -8.94 1.92 2.26
N THR A 59 -9.67 1.21 1.41
CA THR A 59 -10.06 -0.19 1.66
C THR A 59 -8.84 -1.11 1.78
N PHE A 60 -7.83 -0.93 0.91
CA PHE A 60 -6.55 -1.65 1.03
C PHE A 60 -5.89 -1.38 2.38
N GLY A 61 -5.80 -0.11 2.78
CA GLY A 61 -5.20 0.26 4.05
C GLY A 61 -5.96 -0.28 5.26
N ILE A 62 -7.29 -0.40 5.19
CA ILE A 62 -8.07 -1.08 6.23
C ILE A 62 -7.69 -2.56 6.30
N ALA A 63 -7.59 -3.24 5.15
CA ALA A 63 -7.23 -4.66 5.11
C ALA A 63 -5.83 -4.92 5.69
N GLU A 64 -4.84 -4.11 5.32
CA GLU A 64 -3.47 -4.14 5.89
C GLU A 64 -3.47 -3.86 7.38
N SER A 65 -4.16 -2.82 7.83
CA SER A 65 -4.25 -2.43 9.25
C SER A 65 -4.87 -3.54 10.09
N VAL A 66 -5.95 -4.16 9.60
CA VAL A 66 -6.59 -5.31 10.25
C VAL A 66 -5.62 -6.49 10.31
N TYR A 67 -4.95 -6.81 9.19
CA TYR A 67 -3.94 -7.86 9.16
C TYR A 67 -2.82 -7.60 10.18
N GLU A 68 -2.32 -6.37 10.27
CA GLU A 68 -1.26 -5.98 11.19
C GLU A 68 -1.69 -6.15 12.67
N VAL A 69 -2.92 -5.77 13.03
CA VAL A 69 -3.46 -6.01 14.39
C VAL A 69 -3.47 -7.50 14.74
N PHE A 70 -3.84 -8.36 13.79
CA PHE A 70 -3.94 -9.80 14.04
C PHE A 70 -2.59 -10.52 14.03
N THR A 71 -1.60 -10.02 13.29
CA THR A 71 -0.29 -10.68 13.17
C THR A 71 0.79 -10.10 14.06
N SER A 72 0.65 -8.85 14.51
CA SER A 72 1.64 -8.19 15.35
C SER A 72 1.38 -8.47 16.83
N SER A 73 2.42 -8.89 17.55
CA SER A 73 2.36 -9.09 19.01
C SER A 73 2.88 -7.86 19.76
N GLY A 74 2.15 -7.41 20.78
CA GLY A 74 2.64 -6.45 21.78
C GLY A 74 1.94 -5.10 21.80
N LYS A 75 2.33 -4.24 22.75
CA LYS A 75 1.66 -2.96 23.06
C LYS A 75 1.65 -1.93 21.92
N ARG A 76 2.49 -2.11 20.89
CA ARG A 76 2.59 -1.19 19.74
C ARG A 76 1.81 -1.64 18.51
N ALA A 77 1.17 -2.82 18.53
CA ALA A 77 0.44 -3.36 17.38
C ALA A 77 -0.67 -2.41 16.90
N GLY A 78 -1.46 -1.84 17.82
CA GLY A 78 -2.51 -0.88 17.46
C GLY A 78 -1.96 0.44 16.88
N LEU A 79 -0.81 0.90 17.36
CA LEU A 79 -0.15 2.09 16.81
C LEU A 79 0.40 1.80 15.40
N GLY A 80 1.04 0.65 15.19
CA GLY A 80 1.52 0.21 13.88
C GLY A 80 0.39 0.16 12.87
N ALA A 81 -0.70 -0.52 13.21
CA ALA A 81 -1.89 -0.63 12.36
C ALA A 81 -2.52 0.72 12.03
N MET A 82 -2.58 1.67 12.98
CA MET A 82 -3.07 3.02 12.72
C MET A 82 -2.15 3.78 11.76
N VAL A 83 -0.83 3.67 11.96
CA VAL A 83 0.18 4.29 11.09
C VAL A 83 0.11 3.70 9.69
N SER A 84 0.00 2.37 9.54
CA SER A 84 -0.22 1.70 8.25
C SER A 84 -1.45 2.24 7.53
N PHE A 85 -2.61 2.26 8.21
CA PHE A 85 -3.86 2.77 7.63
C PHE A 85 -3.73 4.21 7.12
N LEU A 86 -3.21 5.11 7.97
CA LEU A 86 -3.04 6.52 7.63
C LEU A 86 -2.05 6.72 6.47
N SER A 87 -0.95 5.96 6.44
CA SER A 87 0.01 6.00 5.35
C SER A 87 -0.63 5.61 4.02
N HIS A 88 -1.48 4.57 3.98
CA HIS A 88 -2.17 4.19 2.75
C HIS A 88 -3.22 5.21 2.31
N CYS A 89 -3.92 5.86 3.26
CA CYS A 89 -4.83 6.97 2.94
C CYS A 89 -4.05 8.13 2.31
N PHE A 90 -2.92 8.50 2.90
CA PHE A 90 -2.04 9.55 2.40
C PHE A 90 -1.49 9.23 1.00
N LEU A 91 -1.01 8.01 0.77
CA LEU A 91 -0.54 7.55 -0.55
C LEU A 91 -1.68 7.54 -1.60
N GLY A 92 -2.91 7.20 -1.20
CA GLY A 92 -4.08 7.30 -2.07
C GLY A 92 -4.40 8.74 -2.48
N ILE A 93 -4.36 9.67 -1.52
CA ILE A 93 -4.53 11.11 -1.79
C ILE A 93 -3.42 11.60 -2.74
N LEU A 94 -2.17 11.26 -2.45
CA LEU A 94 -1.03 11.61 -3.29
C LEU A 94 -1.20 11.07 -4.71
N THR A 95 -1.61 9.81 -4.87
CA THR A 95 -1.83 9.20 -6.18
C THR A 95 -2.88 9.98 -6.98
N VAL A 96 -4.00 10.36 -6.35
CA VAL A 96 -5.03 11.18 -7.01
C VAL A 96 -4.50 12.56 -7.39
N ILE A 97 -3.72 13.21 -6.53
CA ILE A 97 -3.08 14.50 -6.84
C ILE A 97 -2.14 14.34 -8.04
N LEU A 98 -1.28 13.32 -8.04
CA LEU A 98 -0.34 13.06 -9.12
C LEU A 98 -1.07 12.76 -10.43
N ILE A 99 -2.17 12.02 -10.43
CA ILE A 99 -2.97 11.76 -11.64
C ILE A 99 -3.53 13.08 -12.17
N ASN A 100 -4.07 13.92 -11.28
CA ASN A 100 -4.66 15.19 -11.67
C ASN A 100 -3.63 16.20 -12.21
N THR A 101 -2.40 16.19 -11.70
CA THR A 101 -1.33 17.09 -12.13
C THR A 101 -0.58 16.57 -13.37
N THR A 102 -0.22 15.29 -13.40
CA THR A 102 0.60 14.70 -14.48
C THR A 102 -0.23 14.18 -15.64
N LYS A 103 -1.53 13.95 -15.45
CA LYS A 103 -2.43 13.25 -16.38
C LYS A 103 -1.95 11.84 -16.76
N SER A 104 -1.06 11.25 -15.96
CA SER A 104 -0.48 9.92 -16.21
C SER A 104 -0.61 9.01 -15.00
N LEU A 105 -1.34 7.92 -15.19
CA LEU A 105 -1.45 6.87 -14.16
C LEU A 105 -0.08 6.27 -13.83
N MET A 106 0.75 6.02 -14.84
CA MET A 106 2.06 5.40 -14.64
C MET A 106 3.01 6.29 -13.83
N LEU A 107 3.07 7.60 -14.13
CA LEU A 107 3.88 8.53 -13.34
C LEU A 107 3.39 8.64 -11.90
N SER A 108 2.08 8.53 -11.70
CA SER A 108 1.46 8.58 -10.37
C SER A 108 1.79 7.34 -9.54
N ILE A 109 1.74 6.15 -10.14
CA ILE A 109 2.17 4.89 -9.51
C ILE A 109 3.65 4.97 -9.13
N ILE A 110 4.52 5.43 -10.04
CA ILE A 110 5.96 5.57 -9.77
C ILE A 110 6.20 6.54 -8.61
N GLY A 111 5.53 7.70 -8.62
CA GLY A 111 5.66 8.70 -7.57
C GLY A 111 5.19 8.22 -6.20
N ALA A 112 4.03 7.56 -6.15
CA ALA A 112 3.51 6.96 -4.92
C ALA A 112 4.42 5.84 -4.41
N ALA A 113 4.90 4.96 -5.30
CA ALA A 113 5.78 3.86 -4.93
C ALA A 113 7.11 4.36 -4.37
N PHE A 114 7.68 5.40 -4.99
CA PHE A 114 8.90 6.04 -4.48
C PHE A 114 8.71 6.56 -3.06
N LEU A 115 7.62 7.28 -2.80
CA LEU A 115 7.35 7.81 -1.46
C LEU A 115 7.05 6.69 -0.45
N HIS A 116 6.35 5.63 -0.87
CA HIS A 116 6.08 4.48 -0.02
C HIS A 116 7.37 3.73 0.36
N ILE A 117 8.30 3.55 -0.58
CA ILE A 117 9.63 2.99 -0.30
C ILE A 117 10.37 3.85 0.74
N LEU A 118 10.38 5.17 0.57
CA LEU A 118 11.00 6.08 1.53
C LEU A 118 10.34 5.95 2.91
N TRP A 119 9.01 5.92 2.97
CA TRP A 119 8.25 5.73 4.19
C TRP A 119 8.62 4.42 4.90
N ASN A 120 8.58 3.28 4.20
CA ASN A 120 8.89 1.98 4.80
C ASN A 120 10.33 1.91 5.30
N ARG A 121 11.29 2.52 4.58
CA ARG A 121 12.68 2.60 5.05
C ARG A 121 12.81 3.43 6.33
N MET A 122 12.13 4.57 6.41
CA MET A 122 12.14 5.41 7.62
C MET A 122 11.53 4.68 8.81
N VAL A 123 10.35 4.07 8.63
CA VAL A 123 9.67 3.32 9.69
C VAL A 123 10.51 2.13 10.14
N ALA A 124 11.01 1.31 9.21
CA ALA A 124 11.88 0.18 9.55
C ALA A 124 13.12 0.62 10.35
N GLY A 125 13.76 1.74 9.96
CA GLY A 125 14.92 2.28 10.67
C GLY A 125 14.64 2.78 12.08
N VAL A 126 13.40 3.14 12.41
CA VAL A 126 12.97 3.53 13.77
C VAL A 126 12.75 2.31 14.66
N TYR A 127 12.31 1.18 14.11
CA TYR A 127 12.01 -0.04 14.87
C TYR A 127 13.20 -1.00 15.03
N THR A 128 14.30 -0.81 14.28
CA THR A 128 15.53 -1.62 14.38
C THR A 128 16.64 -0.98 15.23
N ARG A 129 16.35 0.11 15.95
CA ARG A 129 17.24 0.71 16.95
C ARG A 129 16.69 0.49 18.35
#